data_AF-A0A2K6T4S2-F1
#
_entry.id   AF-A0A2K6T4S2-F1
#
_cell.length_a   1.000
_cell.length_b   1.000
_cell.length_c   1.000
_cell.angle_alpha   90.00
_cell.angle_beta   90.00
_cell.angle_gamma   90.00
#
_symmetry.space_group_name_H-M   'P 1'
#
loop_
_entity.id
_entity.type
_entity.pdbx_description
1 polymer ?
#
loop_
_entity_poly.entity_id
_entity_poly.type
_entity_poly.pdbx_seq_one_letter_code
_entity_poly.pdbx_strand_id
1 'polypeptide(L)'
;MKPTGTDPRILSIAAEVAKSPEQNVPLILLKLKEIINNTPLGSSELKKIKQDIYCYDLIQYCLLVLSQDCSRIQGGWTTISQLTQILSHCCVGLEPGEDAEEFYNELLPSAAENFLVLGRQLQTCFINAAKAEEKDELLHFFQIVNDSLFWLVGGHVELIQNVLRSDHFLHLLQADNVQIGSAVLTVLQNILQINSGDLLRIGGKALHSILDEVIFKLFSTSSPVIRSTATKLLLLMAESHQEILILLRQSACYKGLRRLLSKQETGTEVSKELRQLVSLLSPTVYQEVEEQKLHQAACLIQAYWKGFQTRKRLKKLPSAVIALQRSFRSKRTKMLLEISRKKEEEDLRLQLQLQRQRAMRLSRELRLSMLEIVHPGQVEKHNREMEEKSALIIQKHWRGYRERKNFRQQRQSLTEYKAAVTLQRAALKFLAKCRKKKKLFVPWQGLQELTDARRIELKQQVDDYVRRHSGSPMPDVVSRELHAQAQERLQHYFMGRALEERAQQHREALMAQISTTVEQLMMVFWHFRET
;
A
#
# COMPACT_ATOMS: atom_id res chain seq x y z
N MET A 1 -17.76 14.42 32.07
CA MET A 1 -17.16 15.15 33.23
C MET A 1 -17.81 16.52 33.34
N LYS A 2 -18.07 17.08 34.53
CA LYS A 2 -18.53 18.48 34.64
C LYS A 2 -17.38 19.42 34.22
N PRO A 3 -17.52 20.28 33.21
CA PRO A 3 -16.45 21.19 32.83
C PRO A 3 -16.22 22.18 33.97
N THR A 4 -15.04 22.18 34.56
CA THR A 4 -14.64 23.21 35.52
C THR A 4 -14.45 24.52 34.77
N GLY A 5 -15.45 25.41 34.87
CA GLY A 5 -15.42 26.77 34.35
C GLY A 5 -16.32 27.05 33.13
N THR A 6 -17.44 26.35 32.97
CA THR A 6 -18.45 26.62 31.93
C THR A 6 -18.95 28.06 31.95
N ASP A 7 -19.17 28.66 30.76
CA ASP A 7 -19.84 29.96 30.66
C ASP A 7 -21.27 29.89 31.25
N PRO A 8 -21.60 30.74 32.24
CA PRO A 8 -22.88 30.70 32.92
C PRO A 8 -24.07 30.97 31.98
N ARG A 9 -23.86 31.69 30.87
CA ARG A 9 -24.89 31.96 29.86
C ARG A 9 -25.28 30.69 29.11
N ILE A 10 -24.28 29.88 28.72
CA ILE A 10 -24.50 28.60 28.03
C ILE A 10 -25.17 27.60 28.96
N LEU A 11 -24.75 27.55 30.23
CA LEU A 11 -25.36 26.70 31.24
C LEU A 11 -26.83 27.06 31.50
N SER A 12 -27.17 28.35 31.51
CA SER A 12 -28.56 28.83 31.61
C SER A 12 -29.39 28.38 30.41
N ILE A 13 -28.86 28.51 29.19
CA ILE A 13 -29.56 28.08 27.96
C ILE A 13 -29.78 26.58 27.97
N ALA A 14 -28.77 25.77 28.32
CA ALA A 14 -28.90 24.32 28.41
C ALA A 14 -29.95 23.89 29.45
N ALA A 15 -29.97 24.56 30.61
CA ALA A 15 -30.98 24.31 31.64
C ALA A 15 -32.40 24.71 31.20
N GLU A 16 -32.56 25.78 30.41
CA GLU A 16 -33.83 26.18 29.82
C GLU A 16 -34.30 25.21 28.74
N VAL A 17 -33.40 24.76 27.84
CA VAL A 17 -33.71 23.78 26.80
C VAL A 17 -34.20 22.46 27.42
N ALA A 18 -33.53 21.98 28.48
CA ALA A 18 -33.90 20.72 29.13
C ALA A 18 -35.27 20.76 29.86
N LYS A 19 -35.76 21.95 30.24
CA LYS A 19 -37.02 22.11 31.01
C LYS A 19 -38.19 22.58 30.16
N SER A 20 -37.94 23.03 28.94
CA SER A 20 -38.95 23.65 28.08
C SER A 20 -39.63 22.62 27.17
N PRO A 21 -40.91 22.82 26.80
CA PRO A 21 -41.56 22.00 25.80
C PRO A 21 -40.88 22.18 24.43
N GLU A 22 -40.90 21.13 23.60
CA GLU A 22 -40.22 21.07 22.29
C GLU A 22 -40.50 22.28 21.38
N GLN A 23 -41.70 22.88 21.47
CA GLN A 23 -42.11 24.04 20.68
C GLN A 23 -41.30 25.32 21.00
N ASN A 24 -40.82 25.47 22.25
CA ASN A 24 -40.09 26.66 22.70
C ASN A 24 -38.57 26.52 22.53
N VAL A 25 -38.08 25.29 22.33
CA VAL A 25 -36.64 24.99 22.17
C VAL A 25 -35.98 25.80 21.04
N PRO A 26 -36.59 25.97 19.85
CA PRO A 26 -36.00 26.78 18.77
C PRO A 26 -35.73 28.22 19.19
N LEU A 27 -36.66 28.87 19.89
CA LEU A 27 -36.52 30.26 20.35
C LEU A 27 -35.44 30.40 21.43
N ILE A 28 -35.30 29.41 22.30
CA ILE A 28 -34.26 29.40 23.33
C ILE A 28 -32.87 29.25 22.69
N LEU A 29 -32.74 28.39 21.68
CA LEU A 29 -31.48 28.19 20.94
C LEU A 29 -31.06 29.44 20.16
N LEU A 30 -31.98 30.32 19.75
CA LEU A 30 -31.63 31.60 19.12
C LEU A 30 -30.82 32.53 20.04
N LYS A 31 -30.95 32.41 21.36
CA LYS A 31 -30.15 33.19 22.32
C LYS A 31 -28.65 32.91 22.18
N LEU A 32 -28.26 31.75 21.63
CA LEU A 32 -26.87 31.42 21.32
C LEU A 32 -26.26 32.38 20.29
N LYS A 33 -27.07 32.92 19.37
CA LYS A 33 -26.61 33.86 18.34
C LYS A 33 -26.03 35.13 18.95
N GLU A 34 -26.69 35.68 19.97
CA GLU A 34 -26.22 36.88 20.66
C GLU A 34 -24.91 36.62 21.39
N ILE A 35 -24.78 35.46 22.04
CA ILE A 35 -23.55 35.08 22.75
C ILE A 35 -22.39 34.97 21.77
N ILE A 36 -22.58 34.26 20.65
CA ILE A 36 -21.55 34.04 19.63
C ILE A 36 -21.12 35.36 18.99
N ASN A 37 -22.08 36.21 18.59
CA ASN A 37 -21.81 37.47 17.90
C ASN A 37 -21.12 38.52 18.78
N ASN A 38 -21.38 38.49 20.10
CA ASN A 38 -20.76 39.42 21.05
C ASN A 38 -19.31 39.04 21.40
N THR A 39 -18.87 37.83 21.04
CA THR A 39 -17.47 37.39 21.22
C THR A 39 -16.62 37.64 19.97
N PRO A 40 -15.40 38.20 20.12
CA PRO A 40 -14.51 38.45 18.99
C PRO A 40 -14.07 37.16 18.28
N LEU A 41 -14.07 37.18 16.95
CA LEU A 41 -13.67 36.06 16.08
C LEU A 41 -12.24 35.59 16.41
N GLY A 42 -12.06 34.28 16.59
CA GLY A 42 -10.76 33.67 16.85
C GLY A 42 -10.24 33.82 18.29
N SER A 43 -11.01 34.42 19.20
CA SER A 43 -10.64 34.51 20.61
C SER A 43 -10.64 33.15 21.31
N SER A 44 -9.80 33.00 22.34
CA SER A 44 -9.82 31.82 23.23
C SER A 44 -11.16 31.67 23.96
N GLU A 45 -11.84 32.79 24.22
CA GLU A 45 -13.19 32.83 24.77
C GLU A 45 -14.21 32.20 23.82
N LEU A 46 -14.18 32.54 22.52
CA LEU A 46 -15.07 31.95 21.53
C LEU A 46 -14.84 30.45 21.36
N LYS A 47 -13.58 30.00 21.38
CA LYS A 47 -13.25 28.56 21.35
C LYS A 47 -13.89 27.83 22.54
N LYS A 48 -13.77 28.40 23.74
CA LYS A 48 -14.34 27.84 24.96
C LYS A 48 -15.87 27.82 24.93
N ILE A 49 -16.50 28.89 24.46
CA ILE A 49 -17.96 28.95 24.29
C ILE A 49 -18.44 27.85 23.33
N LYS A 50 -17.75 27.62 22.20
CA LYS A 50 -18.11 26.54 21.27
C LYS A 50 -17.97 25.15 21.90
N GLN A 51 -16.90 24.93 22.68
CA GLN A 51 -16.72 23.71 23.45
C GLN A 51 -17.85 23.51 24.46
N ASP A 52 -18.23 24.55 25.21
CA ASP A 52 -19.35 24.49 26.14
C ASP A 52 -20.66 24.17 25.39
N ILE A 53 -20.94 24.81 24.25
CA ILE A 53 -22.13 24.52 23.44
C ILE A 53 -22.16 23.04 22.99
N TYR A 54 -21.01 22.48 22.62
CA TYR A 54 -20.89 21.06 22.25
C TYR A 54 -21.08 20.13 23.46
N CYS A 55 -20.43 20.40 24.59
CA CYS A 55 -20.51 19.55 25.80
C CYS A 55 -21.90 19.50 26.45
N TYR A 56 -22.78 20.46 26.15
CA TYR A 56 -24.18 20.47 26.60
C TYR A 56 -25.16 20.05 25.50
N ASP A 57 -24.67 19.39 24.45
CA ASP A 57 -25.44 18.82 23.33
C ASP A 57 -26.30 19.84 22.57
N LEU A 58 -26.03 21.14 22.72
CA LEU A 58 -26.83 22.20 22.10
C LEU A 58 -26.70 22.18 20.57
N ILE A 59 -25.56 21.71 20.04
CA ILE A 59 -25.36 21.45 18.61
C ILE A 59 -26.33 20.34 18.14
N GLN A 60 -26.48 19.27 18.91
CA GLN A 60 -27.36 18.16 18.60
C GLN A 60 -28.83 18.57 18.70
N TYR A 61 -29.20 19.39 19.69
CA TYR A 61 -30.53 19.99 19.76
C TYR A 61 -30.84 20.89 18.55
N CYS A 62 -29.88 21.72 18.10
CA CYS A 62 -30.02 22.50 16.86
C CYS A 62 -30.27 21.57 15.65
N LEU A 63 -29.51 20.48 15.52
CA LEU A 63 -29.70 19.50 14.45
C LEU A 63 -31.07 18.82 14.50
N LEU A 64 -31.52 18.42 15.68
CA LEU A 64 -32.83 17.81 15.87
C LEU A 64 -33.94 18.77 15.48
N VAL A 65 -33.86 20.04 15.89
CA VAL A 65 -34.83 21.07 15.47
C VAL A 65 -34.84 21.25 13.95
N LEU A 66 -33.67 21.32 13.31
CA LEU A 66 -33.57 21.48 11.85
C LEU A 66 -34.04 20.26 11.05
N SER A 67 -34.12 19.08 11.67
CA SER A 67 -34.64 17.86 11.07
C SER A 67 -36.17 17.74 11.10
N GLN A 68 -36.86 18.61 11.87
CA GLN A 68 -38.32 18.59 12.02
C GLN A 68 -39.03 19.28 10.85
N ASP A 69 -40.34 19.01 10.72
CA ASP A 69 -41.20 19.71 9.77
C ASP A 69 -41.19 21.23 10.03
N CYS A 70 -40.73 21.99 9.02
CA CYS A 70 -40.57 23.44 9.10
C CYS A 70 -41.86 24.21 9.46
N SER A 71 -43.02 23.62 9.17
CA SER A 71 -44.34 24.19 9.50
C SER A 71 -44.68 24.15 10.99
N ARG A 72 -44.00 23.32 11.78
CA ARG A 72 -44.23 23.16 13.23
C ARG A 72 -43.31 24.04 14.08
N ILE A 73 -42.28 24.62 13.47
CA ILE A 73 -41.28 25.42 14.16
C ILE A 73 -41.80 26.85 14.36
N GLN A 74 -41.83 27.30 15.61
CA GLN A 74 -42.22 28.67 15.94
C GLN A 74 -41.25 29.66 15.31
N GLY A 75 -41.76 30.62 14.52
CA GLY A 75 -40.96 31.58 13.75
C GLY A 75 -40.57 31.11 12.34
N GLY A 76 -40.92 29.89 11.93
CA GLY A 76 -40.81 29.40 10.56
C GLY A 76 -39.39 29.54 9.97
N TRP A 77 -39.31 29.96 8.71
CA TRP A 77 -38.03 30.06 7.96
C TRP A 77 -37.02 31.04 8.57
N THR A 78 -37.48 32.07 9.28
CA THR A 78 -36.58 33.02 9.96
C THR A 78 -35.76 32.32 11.04
N THR A 79 -36.43 31.52 11.87
CA THR A 79 -35.82 30.79 12.98
C THR A 79 -34.92 29.68 12.47
N ILE A 80 -35.38 28.92 11.46
CA ILE A 80 -34.61 27.87 10.80
C ILE A 80 -33.31 28.43 10.22
N SER A 81 -33.38 29.51 9.44
CA SER A 81 -32.20 30.11 8.81
C SER A 81 -31.17 30.60 9.84
N GLN A 82 -31.65 31.17 10.95
CA GLN A 82 -30.78 31.58 12.05
C GLN A 82 -30.15 30.39 12.78
N LEU A 83 -30.90 29.32 13.02
CA LEU A 83 -30.38 28.09 13.64
C LEU A 83 -29.35 27.38 12.74
N THR A 84 -29.58 27.33 11.42
CA THR A 84 -28.61 26.84 10.43
C THR A 84 -27.30 27.63 10.50
N GLN A 85 -27.40 28.96 10.60
CA GLN A 85 -26.25 29.85 10.75
C GLN A 85 -25.49 29.58 12.06
N ILE A 86 -26.21 29.47 13.18
CA ILE A 86 -25.62 29.15 14.50
C ILE A 86 -24.90 27.79 14.44
N LEU A 87 -25.57 26.77 13.90
CA LEU A 87 -25.02 25.43 13.81
C LEU A 87 -23.72 25.41 13.00
N SER A 88 -23.72 26.05 11.82
CA SER A 88 -22.53 26.17 10.98
C SER A 88 -21.38 26.89 11.70
N HIS A 89 -21.64 28.03 12.35
CA HIS A 89 -20.62 28.76 13.08
C HIS A 89 -20.08 28.01 14.30
N CYS A 90 -20.91 27.24 15.00
CA CYS A 90 -20.49 26.43 16.15
C CYS A 90 -19.58 25.28 15.72
N CYS A 91 -19.91 24.60 14.62
CA CYS A 91 -19.15 23.46 14.12
C CYS A 91 -17.78 23.83 13.54
N VAL A 92 -17.63 25.02 12.94
CA VAL A 92 -16.35 25.44 12.34
C VAL A 92 -15.37 25.93 13.40
N GLY A 93 -14.18 25.33 13.46
CA GLY A 93 -13.13 25.67 14.42
C GLY A 93 -13.37 25.14 15.84
N LEU A 94 -14.29 24.18 16.00
CA LEU A 94 -14.48 23.41 17.24
C LEU A 94 -13.39 22.33 17.35
N GLU A 95 -12.87 22.14 18.55
CA GLU A 95 -11.94 21.06 18.90
C GLU A 95 -12.69 20.07 19.82
N PRO A 96 -13.27 18.97 19.28
CA PRO A 96 -14.22 18.10 19.99
C PRO A 96 -13.61 17.21 21.08
N GLY A 97 -12.27 17.16 21.21
CA GLY A 97 -11.60 16.40 22.27
C GLY A 97 -11.74 14.88 22.10
N GLU A 98 -12.28 14.19 23.12
CA GLU A 98 -12.40 12.73 23.18
C GLU A 98 -13.48 12.18 22.22
N ASP A 99 -14.52 12.96 21.91
CA ASP A 99 -15.66 12.56 21.07
C ASP A 99 -15.49 12.95 19.58
N ALA A 100 -14.22 13.08 19.14
CA ALA A 100 -13.91 13.53 17.78
C ALA A 100 -14.50 12.62 16.69
N GLU A 101 -14.54 11.30 16.89
CA GLU A 101 -15.08 10.37 15.88
C GLU A 101 -16.57 10.57 15.63
N GLU A 102 -17.39 10.74 16.68
CA GLU A 102 -18.83 10.99 16.55
C GLU A 102 -19.09 12.34 15.85
N PHE A 103 -18.30 13.36 16.21
CA PHE A 103 -18.41 14.68 15.59
C PHE A 103 -18.12 14.65 14.08
N TYR A 104 -17.01 14.05 13.65
CA TYR A 104 -16.59 14.05 12.25
C TYR A 104 -17.36 13.06 11.37
N ASN A 105 -17.76 11.89 11.91
CA ASN A 105 -18.38 10.84 11.11
C ASN A 105 -19.92 10.86 11.14
N GLU A 106 -20.54 11.38 12.20
CA GLU A 106 -22.00 11.39 12.34
C GLU A 106 -22.55 12.82 12.30
N LEU A 107 -22.11 13.67 13.23
CA LEU A 107 -22.72 14.98 13.43
C LEU A 107 -22.52 15.91 12.22
N LEU A 108 -21.28 16.05 11.73
CA LEU A 108 -20.96 16.95 10.62
C LEU A 108 -21.62 16.52 9.29
N PRO A 109 -21.57 15.24 8.87
CA PRO A 109 -22.30 14.78 7.69
C PRO A 109 -23.81 14.98 7.81
N SER A 110 -24.41 14.69 8.99
CA SER A 110 -25.83 14.94 9.23
C SER A 110 -26.20 16.43 9.15
N ALA A 111 -25.33 17.33 9.62
CA ALA A 111 -25.52 18.77 9.48
C ALA A 111 -25.53 19.21 8.02
N ALA A 112 -24.56 18.76 7.23
CA ALA A 112 -24.48 19.08 5.80
C ALA A 112 -25.71 18.55 5.05
N GLU A 113 -26.15 17.32 5.34
CA GLU A 113 -27.33 16.72 4.70
C GLU A 113 -28.62 17.46 5.07
N ASN A 114 -28.81 17.83 6.34
CA ASN A 114 -29.97 18.63 6.76
C ASN A 114 -30.01 19.98 6.05
N PHE A 115 -28.87 20.65 5.85
CA PHE A 115 -28.83 21.90 5.10
C PHE A 115 -29.26 21.73 3.64
N LEU A 116 -28.87 20.61 2.99
CA LEU A 116 -29.32 20.28 1.63
C LEU A 116 -30.82 19.99 1.57
N VAL A 117 -31.37 19.26 2.56
CA VAL A 117 -32.81 19.02 2.67
C VAL A 117 -33.59 20.33 2.83
N LEU A 118 -33.14 21.21 3.73
CA LEU A 118 -33.75 22.53 3.94
C LEU A 118 -33.68 23.39 2.67
N GLY A 119 -32.54 23.36 1.97
CA GLY A 119 -32.40 24.00 0.67
C GLY A 119 -33.45 23.51 -0.33
N ARG A 120 -33.69 22.20 -0.40
CA ARG A 120 -34.70 21.59 -1.30
C ARG A 120 -36.13 21.98 -0.91
N GLN A 121 -36.42 22.02 0.38
CA GLN A 121 -37.72 22.47 0.87
C GLN A 121 -37.96 23.95 0.53
N LEU A 122 -36.96 24.81 0.74
CA LEU A 122 -37.01 26.23 0.34
C LEU A 122 -37.18 26.38 -1.17
N GLN A 123 -36.47 25.59 -1.98
CA GLN A 123 -36.65 25.55 -3.43
C GLN A 123 -38.10 25.18 -3.80
N THR A 124 -38.68 24.18 -3.15
CA THR A 124 -40.06 23.74 -3.39
C THR A 124 -41.07 24.83 -3.01
N CYS A 125 -40.89 25.46 -1.84
CA CYS A 125 -41.70 26.60 -1.42
C CYS A 125 -41.59 27.78 -2.39
N PHE A 126 -40.38 28.08 -2.86
CA PHE A 126 -40.14 29.17 -3.80
C PHE A 126 -40.83 28.93 -5.15
N ILE A 127 -40.81 27.69 -5.66
CA ILE A 127 -41.51 27.32 -6.90
C ILE A 127 -43.03 27.50 -6.74
N ASN A 128 -43.57 27.13 -5.57
CA ASN A 128 -45.01 27.18 -5.29
C ASN A 128 -45.53 28.58 -4.89
N ALA A 129 -44.63 29.51 -4.54
CA ALA A 129 -45.01 30.86 -4.13
C ALA A 129 -45.64 31.65 -5.30
N ALA A 130 -46.75 32.33 -5.03
CA ALA A 130 -47.46 33.13 -6.04
C ALA A 130 -47.03 34.60 -6.04
N LYS A 131 -46.71 35.17 -4.86
CA LYS A 131 -46.36 36.59 -4.71
C LYS A 131 -44.86 36.83 -4.86
N ALA A 132 -44.49 37.99 -5.39
CA ALA A 132 -43.09 38.38 -5.56
C ALA A 132 -42.38 38.62 -4.21
N GLU A 133 -43.04 39.31 -3.28
CA GLU A 133 -42.50 39.59 -1.94
C GLU A 133 -42.16 38.30 -1.18
N GLU A 134 -43.05 37.31 -1.22
CA GLU A 134 -42.83 35.98 -0.61
C GLU A 134 -41.64 35.24 -1.27
N LYS A 135 -41.41 35.44 -2.57
CA LYS A 135 -40.26 34.85 -3.28
C LYS A 135 -38.94 35.49 -2.85
N ASP A 136 -38.92 36.81 -2.66
CA ASP A 136 -37.71 37.52 -2.23
C ASP A 136 -37.31 37.10 -0.80
N GLU A 137 -38.29 36.94 0.10
CA GLU A 137 -38.05 36.41 1.45
C GLU A 137 -37.54 34.97 1.43
N LEU A 138 -38.17 34.08 0.65
CA LEU A 138 -37.73 32.69 0.51
C LEU A 138 -36.34 32.58 -0.11
N LEU A 139 -36.01 33.43 -1.08
CA LEU A 139 -34.69 33.50 -1.68
C LEU A 139 -33.63 33.96 -0.66
N HIS A 140 -33.97 34.94 0.19
CA HIS A 140 -33.10 35.39 1.27
C HIS A 140 -32.79 34.24 2.24
N PHE A 141 -33.80 33.49 2.69
CA PHE A 141 -33.59 32.32 3.55
C PHE A 141 -32.75 31.23 2.85
N PHE A 142 -32.98 30.99 1.56
CA PHE A 142 -32.20 30.05 0.77
C PHE A 142 -30.72 30.44 0.67
N GLN A 143 -30.43 31.74 0.50
CA GLN A 143 -29.06 32.26 0.52
C GLN A 143 -28.40 32.03 1.88
N ILE A 144 -29.09 32.30 2.99
CA ILE A 144 -28.54 32.06 4.34
C ILE A 144 -28.20 30.57 4.54
N VAL A 145 -29.08 29.66 4.10
CA VAL A 145 -28.83 28.22 4.22
C VAL A 145 -27.64 27.79 3.37
N ASN A 146 -27.54 28.27 2.13
CA ASN A 146 -26.40 27.98 1.25
C ASN A 146 -25.08 28.57 1.76
N ASP A 147 -25.09 29.79 2.27
CA ASP A 147 -23.91 30.44 2.85
C ASP A 147 -23.45 29.69 4.10
N SER A 148 -24.41 29.21 4.91
CA SER A 148 -24.13 28.38 6.08
C SER A 148 -23.54 27.02 5.70
N LEU A 149 -24.06 26.37 4.65
CA LEU A 149 -23.49 25.14 4.10
C LEU A 149 -22.07 25.38 3.57
N PHE A 150 -21.87 26.46 2.82
CA PHE A 150 -20.56 26.81 2.28
C PHE A 150 -19.55 27.09 3.39
N TRP A 151 -19.94 27.83 4.44
CA TRP A 151 -19.10 28.07 5.61
C TRP A 151 -18.70 26.77 6.31
N LEU A 152 -19.64 25.83 6.47
CA LEU A 152 -19.38 24.53 7.10
C LEU A 152 -18.38 23.70 6.28
N VAL A 153 -18.59 23.61 4.96
CA VAL A 153 -17.72 22.87 4.04
C VAL A 153 -16.33 23.53 3.94
N GLY A 154 -16.26 24.85 3.96
CA GLY A 154 -14.99 25.59 3.97
C GLY A 154 -14.18 25.37 5.24
N GLY A 155 -14.85 25.17 6.38
CA GLY A 155 -14.19 24.77 7.63
C GLY A 155 -13.76 23.30 7.68
N HIS A 156 -14.50 22.43 6.98
CA HIS A 156 -14.32 20.97 7.01
C HIS A 156 -14.33 20.37 5.60
N VAL A 157 -13.17 20.39 4.94
CA VAL A 157 -12.99 19.96 3.53
C VAL A 157 -13.45 18.52 3.28
N GLU A 158 -13.41 17.66 4.30
CA GLU A 158 -13.85 16.26 4.22
C GLU A 158 -15.35 16.13 3.84
N LEU A 159 -16.17 17.13 4.16
CA LEU A 159 -17.59 17.17 3.82
C LEU A 159 -17.87 17.39 2.33
N ILE A 160 -16.89 17.87 1.55
CA ILE A 160 -17.04 18.10 0.11
C ILE A 160 -17.53 16.83 -0.59
N GLN A 161 -16.95 15.68 -0.24
CA GLN A 161 -17.36 14.41 -0.84
C GLN A 161 -18.78 14.01 -0.46
N ASN A 162 -19.22 14.30 0.76
CA ASN A 162 -20.58 13.99 1.23
C ASN A 162 -21.61 14.85 0.50
N VAL A 163 -21.34 16.16 0.40
CA VAL A 163 -22.22 17.10 -0.31
C VAL A 163 -22.34 16.76 -1.80
N LEU A 164 -21.21 16.51 -2.48
CA LEU A 164 -21.20 16.20 -3.91
C LEU A 164 -21.81 14.82 -4.25
N ARG A 165 -21.85 13.89 -3.30
CA ARG A 165 -22.52 12.59 -3.45
C ARG A 165 -24.01 12.62 -3.11
N SER A 166 -24.49 13.68 -2.45
CA SER A 166 -25.88 13.77 -2.00
C SER A 166 -26.84 13.98 -3.18
N ASP A 167 -27.89 13.16 -3.23
CA ASP A 167 -28.96 13.28 -4.22
C ASP A 167 -29.71 14.62 -4.06
N HIS A 168 -29.79 15.16 -2.83
CA HIS A 168 -30.40 16.46 -2.57
C HIS A 168 -29.61 17.60 -3.20
N PHE A 169 -28.27 17.53 -3.19
CA PHE A 169 -27.43 18.51 -3.88
C PHE A 169 -27.62 18.44 -5.39
N LEU A 170 -27.68 17.24 -5.97
CA LEU A 170 -27.95 17.08 -7.41
C LEU A 170 -29.32 17.66 -7.80
N HIS A 171 -30.35 17.45 -6.98
CA HIS A 171 -31.68 18.04 -7.20
C HIS A 171 -31.69 19.57 -7.09
N LEU A 172 -30.94 20.13 -6.14
CA LEU A 172 -30.74 21.57 -6.04
C LEU A 172 -30.03 22.12 -7.29
N LEU A 173 -29.05 21.38 -7.79
CA LEU A 173 -28.35 21.74 -9.02
C LEU A 173 -29.30 21.69 -10.22
N GLN A 174 -30.22 20.74 -10.30
CA GLN A 174 -31.24 20.62 -11.36
C GLN A 174 -32.31 21.73 -11.35
N ALA A 175 -32.19 22.77 -10.51
CA ALA A 175 -33.12 23.90 -10.50
C ALA A 175 -33.20 24.61 -11.86
N ASP A 176 -34.40 24.77 -12.40
CA ASP A 176 -34.67 25.59 -13.60
C ASP A 176 -34.72 27.09 -13.29
N ASN A 177 -35.00 27.45 -12.04
CA ASN A 177 -35.08 28.84 -11.64
C ASN A 177 -33.72 29.53 -11.69
N VAL A 178 -33.68 30.73 -12.28
CA VAL A 178 -32.43 31.47 -12.52
C VAL A 178 -31.71 31.86 -11.22
N GLN A 179 -32.44 32.33 -10.20
CA GLN A 179 -31.86 32.83 -8.95
C GLN A 179 -31.32 31.67 -8.10
N ILE A 180 -32.14 30.63 -7.90
CA ILE A 180 -31.75 29.42 -7.16
C ILE A 180 -30.61 28.70 -7.87
N GLY A 181 -30.75 28.45 -9.18
CA GLY A 181 -29.73 27.77 -9.97
C GLY A 181 -28.39 28.52 -9.98
N SER A 182 -28.42 29.86 -10.05
CA SER A 182 -27.20 30.68 -9.95
C SER A 182 -26.54 30.55 -8.58
N ALA A 183 -27.31 30.56 -7.49
CA ALA A 183 -26.77 30.41 -6.14
C ALA A 183 -26.13 29.03 -5.94
N VAL A 184 -26.79 27.95 -6.36
CA VAL A 184 -26.25 26.57 -6.25
C VAL A 184 -25.00 26.38 -7.11
N LEU A 185 -24.99 26.90 -8.34
CA LEU A 185 -23.80 26.87 -9.20
C LEU A 185 -22.62 27.63 -8.57
N THR A 186 -22.89 28.74 -7.89
CA THR A 186 -21.86 29.53 -7.20
C THR A 186 -21.29 28.74 -6.02
N VAL A 187 -22.14 28.07 -5.24
CA VAL A 187 -21.69 27.17 -4.17
C VAL A 187 -20.80 26.05 -4.73
N LEU A 188 -21.22 25.40 -5.82
CA LEU A 188 -20.41 24.37 -6.49
C LEU A 188 -19.05 24.93 -6.96
N GLN A 189 -19.05 26.12 -7.55
CA GLN A 189 -17.83 26.80 -7.98
C GLN A 189 -16.88 27.05 -6.80
N ASN A 190 -17.41 27.56 -5.69
CA ASN A 190 -16.60 27.85 -4.52
C ASN A 190 -16.07 26.56 -3.85
N ILE A 191 -16.87 25.49 -3.79
CA ILE A 191 -16.43 24.17 -3.29
C ILE A 191 -15.24 23.66 -4.11
N LEU A 192 -15.30 23.74 -5.44
CA LEU A 192 -14.23 23.26 -6.31
C LEU A 192 -12.97 24.15 -6.24
N GLN A 193 -13.12 25.42 -5.92
CA GLN A 193 -11.97 26.30 -5.65
C GLN A 193 -11.25 25.95 -4.35
N ILE A 194 -11.97 25.45 -3.34
CA ILE A 194 -11.38 25.01 -2.07
C ILE A 194 -10.60 23.70 -2.26
N ASN A 195 -11.22 22.70 -2.88
CA ASN A 195 -10.55 21.45 -3.19
C ASN A 195 -11.14 20.79 -4.43
N SER A 196 -10.48 21.00 -5.57
CA SER A 196 -10.90 20.38 -6.83
C SER A 196 -10.68 18.86 -6.83
N GLY A 197 -9.76 18.33 -6.02
CA GLY A 197 -9.34 16.92 -6.05
C GLY A 197 -10.41 15.91 -5.62
N ASP A 198 -11.36 16.34 -4.78
CA ASP A 198 -12.44 15.47 -4.31
C ASP A 198 -13.47 15.14 -5.40
N LEU A 199 -13.50 15.91 -6.49
CA LEU A 199 -14.39 15.68 -7.63
C LEU A 199 -14.10 14.36 -8.38
N LEU A 200 -12.86 13.85 -8.34
CA LEU A 200 -12.53 12.53 -8.89
C LEU A 200 -12.87 11.38 -7.93
N ARG A 201 -13.05 11.68 -6.63
CA ARG A 201 -13.28 10.68 -5.58
C ARG A 201 -14.76 10.34 -5.38
N ILE A 202 -15.69 11.20 -5.83
CA ILE A 202 -17.14 11.00 -5.66
C ILE A 202 -17.73 9.85 -6.50
N GLY A 203 -16.89 9.20 -7.32
CA GLY A 203 -17.26 8.05 -8.14
C GLY A 203 -17.82 8.44 -9.50
N GLY A 204 -17.72 7.54 -10.47
CA GLY A 204 -18.04 7.83 -11.87
C GLY A 204 -19.48 8.33 -12.07
N LYS A 205 -20.49 7.72 -11.45
CA LYS A 205 -21.89 8.10 -11.67
C LYS A 205 -22.21 9.53 -11.22
N ALA A 206 -21.87 9.89 -9.98
CA ALA A 206 -22.12 11.22 -9.43
C ALA A 206 -21.36 12.31 -10.22
N LEU A 207 -20.12 12.03 -10.62
CA LEU A 207 -19.34 12.93 -11.47
C LEU A 207 -20.02 13.20 -12.82
N HIS A 208 -20.49 12.16 -13.50
CA HIS A 208 -21.20 12.33 -14.78
C HIS A 208 -22.51 13.10 -14.58
N SER A 209 -23.28 12.83 -13.52
CA SER A 209 -24.52 13.57 -13.24
C SER A 209 -24.27 15.07 -13.03
N ILE A 210 -23.22 15.45 -12.29
CA ILE A 210 -22.85 16.86 -12.10
C ILE A 210 -22.39 17.47 -13.44
N LEU A 211 -21.52 16.78 -14.19
CA LEU A 211 -21.04 17.26 -15.49
C LEU A 211 -22.18 17.43 -16.49
N ASP A 212 -23.09 16.46 -16.57
CA ASP A 212 -24.26 16.47 -17.44
C ASP A 212 -25.16 17.67 -17.12
N GLU A 213 -25.42 17.93 -15.83
CA GLU A 213 -26.26 19.06 -15.43
C GLU A 213 -25.57 20.41 -15.72
N VAL A 214 -24.27 20.54 -15.48
CA VAL A 214 -23.54 21.78 -15.79
C VAL A 214 -23.50 22.03 -17.31
N ILE A 215 -23.26 20.98 -18.10
CA ILE A 215 -23.31 21.04 -19.57
C ILE A 215 -24.74 21.37 -20.03
N PHE A 216 -25.76 20.77 -19.42
CA PHE A 216 -27.15 21.06 -19.73
C PHE A 216 -27.46 22.53 -19.47
N LYS A 217 -27.08 23.09 -18.32
CA LYS A 217 -27.27 24.52 -18.01
C LYS A 217 -26.49 25.45 -18.93
N LEU A 218 -25.33 25.02 -19.44
CA LEU A 218 -24.57 25.79 -20.42
C LEU A 218 -25.34 25.97 -21.74
N PHE A 219 -26.02 24.91 -22.22
CA PHE A 219 -26.68 24.93 -23.53
C PHE A 219 -28.17 25.28 -23.47
N SER A 220 -28.87 24.83 -22.44
CA SER A 220 -30.34 24.92 -22.36
C SER A 220 -30.83 26.21 -21.69
N THR A 221 -30.00 26.89 -20.90
CA THR A 221 -30.43 28.07 -20.16
C THR A 221 -30.36 29.35 -21.00
N SER A 222 -31.43 30.15 -20.96
CA SER A 222 -31.52 31.46 -21.62
C SER A 222 -30.77 32.56 -20.88
N SER A 223 -30.60 32.43 -19.55
CA SER A 223 -29.88 33.39 -18.71
C SER A 223 -28.37 33.42 -18.99
N PRO A 224 -27.78 34.60 -19.28
CA PRO A 224 -26.34 34.73 -19.53
C PRO A 224 -25.51 34.49 -18.26
N VAL A 225 -26.07 34.76 -17.07
CA VAL A 225 -25.38 34.59 -15.78
C VAL A 225 -25.10 33.11 -15.53
N ILE A 226 -26.12 32.25 -15.65
CA ILE A 226 -25.99 30.80 -15.49
C ILE A 226 -25.03 30.22 -16.52
N ARG A 227 -25.13 30.65 -17.78
CA ARG A 227 -24.23 30.21 -18.85
C ARG A 227 -22.78 30.58 -18.55
N SER A 228 -22.53 31.80 -18.08
CA SER A 228 -21.19 32.28 -17.70
C SER A 228 -20.62 31.46 -16.54
N THR A 229 -21.40 31.25 -15.48
CA THR A 229 -20.98 30.47 -14.31
C THR A 229 -20.74 29.00 -14.67
N ALA A 230 -21.61 28.37 -15.47
CA ALA A 230 -21.42 27.01 -15.96
C ALA A 230 -20.17 26.87 -16.84
N THR A 231 -19.89 27.86 -17.69
CA THR A 231 -18.65 27.90 -18.49
C THR A 231 -17.43 27.93 -17.56
N LYS A 232 -17.41 28.84 -16.59
CA LYS A 232 -16.32 28.99 -15.62
C LYS A 232 -16.10 27.71 -14.82
N LEU A 233 -17.18 27.04 -14.45
CA LEU A 233 -17.14 25.77 -13.72
C LEU A 233 -16.51 24.66 -14.56
N LEU A 234 -16.95 24.49 -15.82
CA LEU A 234 -16.38 23.49 -16.72
C LEU A 234 -14.91 23.78 -17.03
N LEU A 235 -14.55 25.05 -17.19
CA LEU A 235 -13.17 25.47 -17.36
C LEU A 235 -12.33 25.10 -16.13
N LEU A 236 -12.80 25.46 -14.93
CA LEU A 236 -12.15 25.12 -13.66
C LEU A 236 -11.95 23.60 -13.52
N MET A 237 -12.98 22.79 -13.81
CA MET A 237 -12.90 21.33 -13.74
C MET A 237 -11.89 20.76 -14.75
N ALA A 238 -11.88 21.28 -15.97
CA ALA A 238 -11.00 20.82 -17.04
C ALA A 238 -9.53 21.24 -16.84
N GLU A 239 -9.29 22.42 -16.26
CA GLU A 239 -7.94 22.90 -15.91
C GLU A 239 -7.39 22.19 -14.67
N SER A 240 -8.25 21.86 -13.71
CA SER A 240 -7.84 21.23 -12.45
C SER A 240 -7.42 19.77 -12.61
N HIS A 241 -8.08 19.01 -13.50
CA HIS A 241 -7.88 17.56 -13.63
C HIS A 241 -7.78 17.09 -15.07
N GLN A 242 -6.67 16.43 -15.41
CA GLN A 242 -6.43 15.89 -16.74
C GLN A 242 -7.42 14.77 -17.10
N GLU A 243 -7.89 13.99 -16.11
CA GLU A 243 -8.88 12.93 -16.30
C GLU A 243 -10.23 13.49 -16.76
N ILE A 244 -10.68 14.61 -16.18
CA ILE A 244 -11.92 15.27 -16.59
C ILE A 244 -11.76 15.83 -18.00
N LEU A 245 -10.61 16.43 -18.32
CA LEU A 245 -10.31 16.91 -19.67
C LEU A 245 -10.32 15.77 -20.70
N ILE A 246 -9.70 14.63 -20.38
CA ILE A 246 -9.72 13.42 -21.22
C ILE A 246 -11.17 12.93 -21.39
N LEU A 247 -11.95 12.93 -20.32
CA LEU A 247 -13.34 12.49 -20.31
C LEU A 247 -14.21 13.40 -21.21
N LEU A 248 -14.06 14.72 -21.12
CA LEU A 248 -14.76 15.69 -21.99
C LEU A 248 -14.31 15.59 -23.46
N ARG A 249 -13.06 15.21 -23.73
CA ARG A 249 -12.53 15.08 -25.12
C ARG A 249 -12.85 13.75 -25.78
N GLN A 250 -12.72 12.64 -25.05
CA GLN A 250 -12.63 11.29 -25.61
C GLN A 250 -13.84 10.40 -25.28
N SER A 251 -14.65 10.74 -24.27
CA SER A 251 -15.81 9.91 -23.94
C SER A 251 -16.85 9.94 -25.05
N ALA A 252 -17.52 8.80 -25.24
CA ALA A 252 -18.66 8.71 -26.16
C ALA A 252 -19.82 9.61 -25.70
N CYS A 253 -19.95 9.84 -24.38
CA CYS A 253 -21.01 10.62 -23.74
C CYS A 253 -21.00 12.10 -24.18
N TYR A 254 -19.81 12.69 -24.33
CA TYR A 254 -19.66 14.11 -24.70
C TYR A 254 -19.26 14.32 -26.16
N LYS A 255 -19.47 13.30 -27.01
CA LYS A 255 -19.18 13.38 -28.44
C LYS A 255 -20.00 14.49 -29.10
N GLY A 256 -19.31 15.54 -29.54
CA GLY A 256 -19.93 16.70 -30.18
C GLY A 256 -20.05 17.94 -29.29
N LEU A 257 -19.70 17.86 -28.01
CA LEU A 257 -19.63 19.01 -27.09
C LEU A 257 -18.84 20.17 -27.71
N ARG A 258 -17.66 19.88 -28.27
CA ARG A 258 -16.83 20.87 -28.99
C ARG A 258 -17.59 21.58 -30.11
N ARG A 259 -18.32 20.82 -30.94
CA ARG A 259 -19.07 21.39 -32.07
C ARG A 259 -20.21 22.29 -31.60
N LEU A 260 -20.80 21.98 -30.44
CA LEU A 260 -21.85 22.79 -29.83
C LEU A 260 -21.26 24.08 -29.24
N LEU A 261 -20.12 24.01 -28.55
CA LEU A 261 -19.41 25.18 -28.02
C LEU A 261 -18.92 26.11 -29.14
N SER A 262 -18.31 25.58 -30.20
CA SER A 262 -17.82 26.37 -31.33
C SER A 262 -18.95 27.06 -32.12
N LYS A 263 -20.17 26.53 -32.08
CA LYS A 263 -21.36 27.19 -32.67
C LYS A 263 -21.86 28.35 -31.80
N GLN A 264 -21.63 28.32 -30.49
CA GLN A 264 -21.98 29.43 -29.59
C GLN A 264 -20.99 30.59 -29.70
N GLU A 265 -19.74 30.35 -30.12
CA GLU A 265 -18.74 31.42 -30.35
C GLU A 265 -19.15 32.44 -31.43
N THR A 266 -20.14 32.14 -32.27
CA THR A 266 -20.59 33.06 -33.32
C THR A 266 -21.73 33.99 -32.90
N GLY A 267 -22.25 33.85 -31.67
CA GLY A 267 -23.29 34.71 -31.09
C GLY A 267 -22.74 35.73 -30.08
N THR A 268 -23.44 36.85 -29.92
CA THR A 268 -23.10 38.05 -29.14
C THR A 268 -22.42 37.80 -27.79
N GLU A 269 -21.37 38.59 -27.49
CA GLU A 269 -20.54 38.60 -26.26
C GLU A 269 -20.07 37.22 -25.76
N VAL A 270 -19.23 36.57 -26.56
CA VAL A 270 -18.52 35.36 -26.13
C VAL A 270 -17.56 35.68 -24.97
N SER A 271 -17.79 35.04 -23.83
CA SER A 271 -16.93 35.17 -22.65
C SER A 271 -15.50 34.67 -22.95
N LYS A 272 -14.49 35.30 -22.32
CA LYS A 272 -13.08 34.91 -22.48
C LYS A 272 -12.88 33.44 -22.07
N GLU A 273 -13.63 33.01 -21.08
CA GLU A 273 -13.65 31.67 -20.50
C GLU A 273 -14.19 30.63 -21.47
N LEU A 274 -15.20 30.98 -22.30
CA LEU A 274 -15.69 30.09 -23.36
C LEU A 274 -14.60 29.81 -24.39
N ARG A 275 -13.86 30.85 -24.81
CA ARG A 275 -12.74 30.69 -25.76
C ARG A 275 -11.61 29.84 -25.18
N GLN A 276 -11.29 30.04 -23.89
CA GLN A 276 -10.30 29.22 -23.19
C GLN A 276 -10.74 27.76 -23.13
N LEU A 277 -12.00 27.50 -22.77
CA LEU A 277 -12.56 26.14 -22.74
C LEU A 277 -12.54 25.50 -24.13
N VAL A 278 -12.93 26.22 -25.19
CA VAL A 278 -12.84 25.72 -26.57
C VAL A 278 -11.40 25.46 -26.99
N SER A 279 -10.45 26.30 -26.59
CA SER A 279 -9.02 26.09 -26.86
C SER A 279 -8.46 24.86 -26.14
N LEU A 280 -8.86 24.64 -24.88
CA LEU A 280 -8.48 23.46 -24.10
C LEU A 280 -9.16 22.19 -24.61
N LEU A 281 -10.37 22.27 -25.14
CA LEU A 281 -11.04 21.12 -25.76
C LEU A 281 -10.62 20.90 -27.21
N SER A 282 -9.90 21.86 -27.81
CA SER A 282 -9.38 21.74 -29.16
C SER A 282 -8.00 21.09 -29.13
N PRO A 283 -7.81 19.99 -29.89
CA PRO A 283 -6.48 19.44 -30.10
C PRO A 283 -5.64 20.44 -30.88
N THR A 284 -4.40 20.69 -30.45
CA THR A 284 -3.31 20.95 -31.40
C THR A 284 -3.23 19.70 -32.28
N VAL A 285 -3.87 19.76 -33.46
CA VAL A 285 -4.18 18.64 -34.38
C VAL A 285 -3.00 17.68 -34.64
N TYR A 286 -1.77 18.12 -34.43
CA TYR A 286 -0.56 17.31 -34.57
C TYR A 286 -0.25 16.39 -33.37
N GLN A 287 -0.58 16.77 -32.13
CA GLN A 287 -0.19 16.01 -30.94
C GLN A 287 -1.08 14.79 -30.69
N GLU A 288 -2.40 14.88 -30.89
CA GLU A 288 -3.30 13.74 -30.64
C GLU A 288 -3.12 12.59 -31.63
N VAL A 289 -2.84 12.88 -32.90
CA VAL A 289 -2.55 11.84 -33.90
C VAL A 289 -1.23 11.13 -33.57
N GLU A 290 -0.23 11.88 -33.11
CA GLU A 290 1.05 11.33 -32.69
C GLU A 290 0.90 10.49 -31.41
N GLU A 291 0.21 11.00 -30.40
CA GLU A 291 -0.05 10.29 -29.14
C GLU A 291 -0.90 9.03 -29.34
N GLN A 292 -1.91 9.06 -30.21
CA GLN A 292 -2.68 7.87 -30.56
C GLN A 292 -1.83 6.83 -31.29
N LYS A 293 -0.95 7.25 -32.21
CA LYS A 293 0.00 6.34 -32.88
C LYS A 293 1.00 5.75 -31.88
N LEU A 294 1.53 6.57 -30.97
CA LEU A 294 2.44 6.12 -29.91
C LEU A 294 1.75 5.15 -28.95
N HIS A 295 0.50 5.41 -28.58
CA HIS A 295 -0.29 4.51 -27.74
C HIS A 295 -0.58 3.18 -28.44
N GLN A 296 -0.99 3.21 -29.71
CA GLN A 296 -1.20 2.00 -30.51
C GLN A 296 0.11 1.19 -30.67
N ALA A 297 1.22 1.87 -30.94
CA ALA A 297 2.54 1.24 -31.02
C ALA A 297 2.95 0.61 -29.67
N ALA A 298 2.74 1.32 -28.56
CA ALA A 298 3.00 0.80 -27.22
C ALA A 298 2.15 -0.45 -26.91
N CYS A 299 0.85 -0.41 -27.22
CA CYS A 299 -0.06 -1.55 -27.06
C CYS A 299 0.39 -2.76 -27.91
N LEU A 300 0.83 -2.54 -29.14
CA LEU A 300 1.39 -3.58 -30.01
C LEU A 300 2.66 -4.21 -29.43
N ILE A 301 3.62 -3.38 -29.01
CA ILE A 301 4.87 -3.84 -28.39
C ILE A 301 4.57 -4.63 -27.12
N GLN A 302 3.67 -4.13 -26.27
CA GLN A 302 3.26 -4.80 -25.04
C GLN A 302 2.57 -6.15 -25.33
N ALA A 303 1.68 -6.22 -26.32
CA ALA A 303 1.02 -7.46 -26.72
C ALA A 303 2.04 -8.49 -27.23
N TYR A 304 2.99 -8.06 -28.07
CA TYR A 304 4.08 -8.91 -28.57
C TYR A 304 4.97 -9.42 -27.45
N TRP A 305 5.36 -8.55 -26.50
CA TRP A 305 6.19 -8.91 -25.37
C TRP A 305 5.48 -9.87 -24.42
N LYS A 306 4.22 -9.60 -24.05
CA LYS A 306 3.39 -10.50 -23.24
C LYS A 306 3.26 -11.87 -23.92
N GLY A 307 3.00 -11.88 -25.23
CA GLY A 307 2.96 -13.11 -26.03
C GLY A 307 4.29 -13.86 -26.05
N PHE A 308 5.42 -13.16 -26.23
CA PHE A 308 6.76 -13.75 -26.19
C PHE A 308 7.06 -14.36 -24.81
N GLN A 309 6.73 -13.65 -23.73
CA GLN A 309 6.94 -14.12 -22.36
C GLN A 309 6.14 -15.40 -22.09
N THR A 310 4.86 -15.44 -22.50
CA THR A 310 4.01 -16.63 -22.38
C THR A 310 4.56 -17.80 -23.19
N ARG A 311 4.94 -17.58 -24.47
CA ARG A 311 5.55 -18.61 -25.32
C ARG A 311 6.86 -19.14 -24.73
N LYS A 312 7.70 -18.27 -24.16
CA LYS A 312 8.95 -18.65 -23.48
C LYS A 312 8.69 -19.51 -22.24
N ARG A 313 7.65 -19.21 -21.46
CA ARG A 313 7.22 -20.04 -20.31
C ARG A 313 6.68 -21.40 -20.77
N LEU A 314 5.81 -21.42 -21.78
CA LEU A 314 5.24 -22.65 -22.33
C LEU A 314 6.33 -23.57 -22.90
N LYS A 315 7.37 -23.03 -23.55
CA LYS A 315 8.52 -23.84 -24.01
C LYS A 315 9.28 -24.53 -22.87
N LYS A 316 9.28 -23.97 -21.66
CA LYS A 316 9.96 -24.55 -20.48
C LYS A 316 9.11 -25.56 -19.72
N LEU A 317 7.79 -25.50 -19.86
CA LEU A 317 6.83 -26.35 -19.14
C LEU A 317 7.05 -27.85 -19.36
N PRO A 318 7.27 -28.36 -20.59
CA PRO A 318 7.53 -29.77 -20.83
C PRO A 318 8.75 -30.31 -20.06
N SER A 319 9.84 -29.52 -19.97
CA SER A 319 11.04 -29.91 -19.22
C SER A 319 10.75 -30.07 -17.73
N ALA A 320 9.98 -29.15 -17.14
CA ALA A 320 9.57 -29.22 -15.74
C ALA A 320 8.66 -30.44 -15.47
N VAL A 321 7.70 -30.70 -16.37
CA VAL A 321 6.81 -31.87 -16.27
C VAL A 321 7.61 -33.17 -16.38
N ILE A 322 8.55 -33.27 -17.33
CA ILE A 322 9.42 -34.45 -17.47
C ILE A 322 10.28 -34.65 -16.22
N ALA A 323 10.84 -33.57 -15.65
CA ALA A 323 11.63 -33.66 -14.42
C ALA A 323 10.79 -34.18 -13.24
N LEU A 324 9.56 -33.67 -13.09
CA LEU A 324 8.63 -34.13 -12.07
C LEU A 324 8.26 -35.60 -12.27
N GLN A 325 7.91 -36.01 -13.49
CA GLN A 325 7.59 -37.39 -13.83
C GLN A 325 8.78 -38.33 -13.56
N ARG A 326 10.01 -37.93 -13.90
CA ARG A 326 11.23 -38.69 -13.60
C ARG A 326 11.45 -38.85 -12.10
N SER A 327 11.31 -37.76 -11.34
CA SER A 327 11.43 -37.78 -9.87
C SER A 327 10.39 -38.70 -9.23
N PHE A 328 9.12 -38.59 -9.67
CA PHE A 328 8.05 -39.45 -9.18
C PHE A 328 8.32 -40.93 -9.47
N ARG A 329 8.71 -41.27 -10.71
CA ARG A 329 9.06 -42.65 -11.08
C ARG A 329 10.23 -43.17 -10.24
N SER A 330 11.30 -42.39 -10.08
CA SER A 330 12.45 -42.78 -9.25
C SER A 330 12.07 -43.01 -7.79
N LYS A 331 11.26 -42.12 -7.21
CA LYS A 331 10.76 -42.24 -5.83
C LYS A 331 9.92 -43.50 -5.65
N ARG A 332 9.03 -43.78 -6.61
CA ARG A 332 8.21 -45.00 -6.62
C ARG A 332 9.08 -46.26 -6.70
N THR A 333 10.07 -46.29 -7.56
CA THR A 333 11.00 -47.43 -7.68
C THR A 333 11.79 -47.65 -6.39
N LYS A 334 12.33 -46.59 -5.77
CA LYS A 334 13.05 -46.69 -4.49
C LYS A 334 12.17 -47.23 -3.36
N MET A 335 10.94 -46.72 -3.26
CA MET A 335 9.98 -47.20 -2.25
C MET A 335 9.68 -48.69 -2.42
N LEU A 336 9.47 -49.15 -3.66
CA LEU A 336 9.22 -50.58 -3.93
C LEU A 336 10.43 -51.44 -3.58
N LEU A 337 11.65 -50.99 -3.91
CA LEU A 337 12.89 -51.68 -3.55
C LEU A 337 13.08 -51.75 -2.03
N GLU A 338 12.80 -50.68 -1.30
CA GLU A 338 12.87 -50.67 0.17
C GLU A 338 11.86 -51.64 0.79
N ILE A 339 10.64 -51.71 0.25
CA ILE A 339 9.62 -52.67 0.70
C ILE A 339 10.09 -54.11 0.43
N SER A 340 10.62 -54.41 -0.76
CA SER A 340 11.16 -55.74 -1.10
C SER A 340 12.30 -56.12 -0.16
N ARG A 341 13.27 -55.22 0.01
CA ARG A 341 14.42 -55.45 0.88
C ARG A 341 14.00 -55.69 2.33
N LYS A 342 13.03 -54.94 2.85
CA LYS A 342 12.50 -55.16 4.21
C LYS A 342 11.86 -56.54 4.34
N LYS A 343 11.06 -56.95 3.35
CA LYS A 343 10.46 -58.29 3.34
C LYS A 343 11.53 -59.38 3.30
N GLU A 344 12.53 -59.25 2.42
CA GLU A 344 13.66 -60.18 2.33
C GLU A 344 14.46 -60.24 3.65
N GLU A 345 14.69 -59.10 4.30
CA GLU A 345 15.35 -59.02 5.61
C GLU A 345 14.51 -59.70 6.71
N GLU A 346 13.19 -59.50 6.73
CA GLU A 346 12.26 -60.13 7.66
C GLU A 346 12.19 -61.65 7.46
N ASP A 347 12.09 -62.10 6.21
CA ASP A 347 12.09 -63.51 5.84
C ASP A 347 13.39 -64.19 6.25
N LEU A 348 14.54 -63.54 5.99
CA LEU A 348 15.85 -64.05 6.42
C LEU A 348 15.97 -64.11 7.94
N ARG A 349 15.47 -63.10 8.67
CA ARG A 349 15.45 -63.13 10.14
C ARG A 349 14.61 -64.28 10.65
N LEU A 350 13.44 -64.51 10.07
CA LEU A 350 12.56 -65.62 10.45
C LEU A 350 13.23 -66.97 10.17
N GLN A 351 13.84 -67.13 8.99
CA GLN A 351 14.59 -68.35 8.65
C GLN A 351 15.73 -68.61 9.62
N LEU A 352 16.52 -67.60 9.97
CA LEU A 352 17.61 -67.73 10.94
C LEU A 352 17.10 -68.07 12.35
N GLN A 353 15.98 -67.48 12.78
CA GLN A 353 15.34 -67.84 14.04
C GLN A 353 14.89 -69.30 14.05
N LEU A 354 14.24 -69.77 12.98
CA LEU A 354 13.83 -71.16 12.84
C LEU A 354 15.03 -72.11 12.82
N GLN A 355 16.10 -71.78 12.09
CA GLN A 355 17.33 -72.57 12.09
C GLN A 355 17.96 -72.65 13.49
N ARG A 356 18.04 -71.51 14.20
CA ARG A 356 18.53 -71.47 15.59
C ARG A 356 17.66 -72.33 16.50
N GLN A 357 16.34 -72.24 16.39
CA GLN A 357 15.42 -73.07 17.20
C GLN A 357 15.60 -74.56 16.91
N ARG A 358 15.70 -74.95 15.64
CA ARG A 358 15.96 -76.34 15.24
C ARG A 358 17.30 -76.84 15.77
N ALA A 359 18.36 -76.05 15.61
CA ALA A 359 19.68 -76.39 16.14
C ALA A 359 19.69 -76.49 17.67
N MET A 360 18.98 -75.59 18.36
CA MET A 360 18.82 -75.67 19.82
C MET A 360 18.06 -76.92 20.25
N ARG A 361 16.97 -77.28 19.56
CA ARG A 361 16.22 -78.51 19.84
C ARG A 361 17.11 -79.74 19.66
N LEU A 362 17.77 -79.85 18.50
CA LEU A 362 18.66 -80.97 18.19
C LEU A 362 19.83 -81.07 19.19
N SER A 363 20.44 -79.93 19.57
CA SER A 363 21.50 -79.92 20.58
C SER A 363 20.99 -80.34 21.97
N ARG A 364 19.76 -79.96 22.34
CA ARG A 364 19.14 -80.38 23.61
C ARG A 364 18.82 -81.87 23.58
N GLU A 365 18.27 -82.39 22.50
CA GLU A 365 17.98 -83.83 22.31
C GLU A 365 19.27 -84.67 22.41
N LEU A 366 20.33 -84.27 21.69
CA LEU A 366 21.64 -84.91 21.79
C LEU A 366 22.20 -84.88 23.22
N ARG A 367 22.06 -83.75 23.91
CA ARG A 367 22.50 -83.62 25.30
C ARG A 367 21.69 -84.50 26.25
N LEU A 368 20.37 -84.58 26.08
CA LEU A 368 19.50 -85.43 26.89
C LEU A 368 19.87 -86.92 26.70
N SER A 369 20.00 -87.35 25.44
CA SER A 369 20.45 -88.73 25.13
C SER A 369 21.83 -89.04 25.71
N MET A 370 22.77 -88.09 25.67
CA MET A 370 24.07 -88.27 26.30
C MET A 370 23.94 -88.38 27.83
N LEU A 371 23.12 -87.54 28.47
CA LEU A 371 22.91 -87.57 29.93
C LEU A 371 22.23 -88.86 30.40
N GLU A 372 21.38 -89.49 29.57
CA GLU A 372 20.78 -90.81 29.88
C GLU A 372 21.83 -91.93 30.01
N ILE A 373 22.99 -91.79 29.34
CA ILE A 373 24.02 -92.85 29.26
C ILE A 373 25.20 -92.57 30.21
N VAL A 374 25.49 -91.31 30.55
CA VAL A 374 26.72 -90.90 31.26
C VAL A 374 26.55 -90.84 32.79
N HIS A 375 27.55 -91.31 33.54
CA HIS A 375 27.54 -91.31 35.01
C HIS A 375 27.60 -89.89 35.63
N PRO A 376 26.83 -89.58 36.70
CA PRO A 376 26.70 -88.22 37.27
C PRO A 376 28.01 -87.52 37.63
N GLY A 377 29.01 -88.25 38.13
CA GLY A 377 30.32 -87.67 38.50
C GLY A 377 31.11 -87.08 37.33
N GLN A 378 30.94 -87.63 36.11
CA GLN A 378 31.59 -87.08 34.91
C GLN A 378 30.86 -85.84 34.38
N VAL A 379 29.53 -85.80 34.54
CA VAL A 379 28.70 -84.63 34.21
C VAL A 379 29.10 -83.43 35.07
N GLU A 380 29.30 -83.64 36.37
CA GLU A 380 29.70 -82.60 37.32
C GLU A 380 31.09 -82.01 36.98
N LYS A 381 32.07 -82.86 36.61
CA LYS A 381 33.39 -82.39 36.17
C LYS A 381 33.27 -81.52 34.90
N HIS A 382 32.50 -81.96 33.92
CA HIS A 382 32.30 -81.21 32.68
C HIS A 382 31.59 -79.87 32.93
N ASN A 383 30.59 -79.84 33.84
CA ASN A 383 29.89 -78.60 34.21
C ASN A 383 30.84 -77.57 34.80
N ARG A 384 31.74 -77.98 35.72
CA ARG A 384 32.76 -77.07 36.28
C ARG A 384 33.69 -76.51 35.22
N GLU A 385 34.16 -77.34 34.29
CA GLU A 385 34.98 -76.87 33.17
C GLU A 385 34.22 -75.87 32.27
N MET A 386 32.91 -76.05 32.07
CA MET A 386 32.07 -75.13 31.31
C MET A 386 31.79 -73.83 32.07
N GLU A 387 31.62 -73.89 33.39
CA GLU A 387 31.50 -72.71 34.26
C GLU A 387 32.77 -71.87 34.22
N GLU A 388 33.95 -72.49 34.34
CA GLU A 388 35.24 -71.82 34.24
C GLU A 388 35.41 -71.14 32.88
N LYS A 389 35.12 -71.85 31.78
CA LYS A 389 35.15 -71.28 30.41
C LYS A 389 34.17 -70.12 30.27
N SER A 390 32.97 -70.24 30.82
CA SER A 390 31.96 -69.18 30.79
C SER A 390 32.41 -67.96 31.58
N ALA A 391 32.97 -68.15 32.78
CA ALA A 391 33.53 -67.09 33.60
C ALA A 391 34.65 -66.33 32.85
N LEU A 392 35.54 -67.05 32.17
CA LEU A 392 36.61 -66.44 31.35
C LEU A 392 36.04 -65.59 30.20
N ILE A 393 34.99 -66.08 29.52
CA ILE A 393 34.32 -65.33 28.44
C ILE A 393 33.67 -64.06 28.99
N ILE A 394 32.91 -64.16 30.09
CA ILE A 394 32.25 -63.00 30.73
C ILE A 394 33.29 -61.98 31.16
N GLN A 395 34.36 -62.41 31.83
CA GLN A 395 35.44 -61.54 32.27
C GLN A 395 36.14 -60.87 31.08
N LYS A 396 36.40 -61.59 29.99
CA LYS A 396 36.96 -61.03 28.74
C LYS A 396 36.04 -59.96 28.15
N HIS A 397 34.74 -60.23 28.06
CA HIS A 397 33.76 -59.27 27.54
C HIS A 397 33.66 -58.02 28.43
N TRP A 398 33.67 -58.20 29.75
CA TRP A 398 33.65 -57.10 30.72
C TRP A 398 34.89 -56.22 30.63
N ARG A 399 36.10 -56.81 30.57
CA ARG A 399 37.35 -56.07 30.34
C ARG A 399 37.26 -55.25 29.06
N GLY A 400 36.77 -55.85 27.97
CA GLY A 400 36.56 -55.12 26.71
C GLY A 400 35.50 -54.01 26.80
N TYR A 401 34.40 -54.23 27.51
CA TYR A 401 33.37 -53.22 27.73
C TYR A 401 33.91 -52.03 28.51
N ARG A 402 34.67 -52.29 29.58
CA ARG A 402 35.33 -51.28 30.41
C ARG A 402 36.25 -50.39 29.57
N GLU A 403 37.12 -50.98 28.74
CA GLU A 403 38.01 -50.21 27.87
C GLU A 403 37.23 -49.36 26.85
N ARG A 404 36.17 -49.92 26.24
CA ARG A 404 35.30 -49.15 25.33
C ARG A 404 34.55 -48.02 26.03
N LYS A 405 34.22 -48.17 27.31
CA LYS A 405 33.57 -47.11 28.11
C LYS A 405 34.57 -45.99 28.40
N ASN A 406 35.78 -46.34 28.83
CA ASN A 406 36.86 -45.37 29.06
C ASN A 406 37.23 -44.60 27.77
N PHE A 407 37.37 -45.32 26.64
CA PHE A 407 37.61 -44.68 25.35
C PHE A 407 36.48 -43.74 24.93
N ARG A 408 35.22 -44.11 25.17
CA ARG A 408 34.07 -43.22 24.89
C ARG A 408 34.11 -41.94 25.70
N GLN A 409 34.53 -42.00 26.96
CA GLN A 409 34.72 -40.81 27.81
C GLN A 409 35.84 -39.91 27.26
N GLN A 410 36.95 -40.49 26.80
CA GLN A 410 38.09 -39.74 26.23
C GLN A 410 37.85 -39.26 24.78
N ARG A 411 36.87 -39.85 24.07
CA ARG A 411 36.65 -39.60 22.64
C ARG A 411 36.31 -38.15 22.34
N GLN A 412 35.55 -37.46 23.20
CA GLN A 412 35.21 -36.05 22.99
C GLN A 412 36.47 -35.18 23.04
N SER A 413 37.28 -35.30 24.09
CA SER A 413 38.56 -34.59 24.21
C SER A 413 39.53 -34.88 23.05
N LEU A 414 39.63 -36.14 22.61
CA LEU A 414 40.45 -36.49 21.43
C LEU A 414 39.90 -35.89 20.12
N THR A 415 38.58 -35.76 20.00
CA THR A 415 37.94 -35.15 18.82
C THR A 415 38.17 -33.64 18.81
N GLU A 416 38.02 -32.98 19.96
CA GLU A 416 38.32 -31.55 20.14
C GLU A 416 39.79 -31.26 19.86
N TYR A 417 40.71 -32.07 20.40
CA TYR A 417 42.14 -31.93 20.11
C TYR A 417 42.44 -32.09 18.62
N LYS A 418 41.87 -33.10 17.95
CA LYS A 418 42.01 -33.28 16.49
C LYS A 418 41.43 -32.10 15.70
N ALA A 419 40.29 -31.57 16.12
CA ALA A 419 39.68 -30.39 15.51
C ALA A 419 40.58 -29.16 15.68
N ALA A 420 41.10 -28.92 16.88
CA ALA A 420 42.03 -27.83 17.18
C ALA A 420 43.30 -27.92 16.32
N VAL A 421 43.92 -29.10 16.21
CA VAL A 421 45.08 -29.33 15.34
C VAL A 421 44.73 -29.07 13.87
N THR A 422 43.54 -29.47 13.43
CA THR A 422 43.07 -29.22 12.05
C THR A 422 42.90 -27.73 11.77
N LEU A 423 42.30 -26.99 12.70
CA LEU A 423 42.14 -25.53 12.63
C LEU A 423 43.50 -24.81 12.64
N GLN A 424 44.41 -25.18 13.55
CA GLN A 424 45.75 -24.63 13.62
C GLN A 424 46.51 -24.84 12.31
N ARG A 425 46.45 -26.05 11.72
CA ARG A 425 47.06 -26.33 10.41
C ARG A 425 46.44 -25.49 9.30
N ALA A 426 45.12 -25.32 9.30
CA ALA A 426 44.43 -24.49 8.31
C ALA A 426 44.84 -23.01 8.43
N ALA A 427 44.91 -22.48 9.64
CA ALA A 427 45.37 -21.11 9.91
C ALA A 427 46.82 -20.90 9.48
N LEU A 428 47.73 -21.83 9.79
CA LEU A 428 49.13 -21.76 9.34
C LEU A 428 49.23 -21.79 7.80
N LYS A 429 48.44 -22.62 7.12
CA LYS A 429 48.37 -22.63 5.64
C LYS A 429 47.84 -21.30 5.09
N PHE A 430 46.82 -20.72 5.71
CA PHE A 430 46.29 -19.41 5.33
C PHE A 430 47.33 -18.30 5.50
N LEU A 431 48.00 -18.24 6.65
CA LEU A 431 49.06 -17.27 6.91
C LEU A 431 50.23 -17.42 5.93
N ALA A 432 50.62 -18.66 5.59
CA ALA A 432 51.62 -18.93 4.57
C ALA A 432 51.17 -18.43 3.18
N LYS A 433 49.88 -18.60 2.83
CA LYS A 433 49.30 -18.07 1.59
C LYS A 433 49.31 -16.54 1.58
N CYS A 434 48.97 -15.89 2.70
CA CYS A 434 49.05 -14.43 2.85
C CYS A 434 50.49 -13.92 2.71
N ARG A 435 51.46 -14.59 3.33
CA ARG A 435 52.90 -14.27 3.19
C ARG A 435 53.36 -14.44 1.74
N LYS A 436 52.93 -15.49 1.03
CA LYS A 436 53.21 -15.67 -0.41
C LYS A 436 52.58 -14.57 -1.26
N LYS A 437 51.33 -14.17 -0.99
CA LYS A 437 50.70 -13.01 -1.66
C LYS A 437 51.46 -11.71 -1.41
N LYS A 438 51.93 -11.47 -0.18
CA LYS A 438 52.80 -10.33 0.12
C LYS A 438 54.15 -10.41 -0.60
N LYS A 439 54.75 -11.60 -0.73
CA LYS A 439 56.00 -11.80 -1.50
C LYS A 439 55.82 -11.65 -3.02
N LEU A 440 54.63 -11.91 -3.56
CA LEU A 440 54.30 -11.65 -4.97
C LEU A 440 54.26 -10.15 -5.29
N PHE A 441 54.02 -9.30 -4.28
CA PHE A 441 54.34 -7.87 -4.35
C PHE A 441 55.81 -7.66 -4.00
N VAL A 442 56.68 -7.98 -4.95
CA VAL A 442 58.04 -7.44 -4.96
C VAL A 442 57.90 -5.92 -5.14
N PRO A 443 58.61 -5.06 -4.39
CA PRO A 443 58.76 -3.66 -4.77
C PRO A 443 59.19 -3.62 -6.22
N TRP A 444 58.45 -2.91 -7.07
CA TRP A 444 58.60 -2.92 -8.52
C TRP A 444 60.06 -2.62 -8.91
N GLN A 445 60.84 -3.67 -9.18
CA GLN A 445 62.16 -3.55 -9.79
C GLN A 445 61.87 -3.34 -11.27
N GLY A 446 61.98 -2.08 -11.70
CA GLY A 446 61.59 -1.64 -13.03
C GLY A 446 62.06 -2.61 -14.13
N LEU A 447 61.20 -2.79 -15.13
CA LEU A 447 61.51 -3.54 -16.35
C LEU A 447 62.90 -3.13 -16.85
N GLN A 448 63.84 -4.08 -16.83
CA GLN A 448 65.26 -3.88 -17.15
C GLN A 448 65.50 -3.37 -18.58
N GLU A 449 64.46 -3.36 -19.42
CA GLU A 449 64.46 -2.95 -20.83
C GLU A 449 63.90 -1.53 -21.07
N LEU A 450 63.46 -0.81 -20.03
CA LEU A 450 63.03 0.60 -20.13
C LEU A 450 64.15 1.55 -19.69
N THR A 451 65.33 1.42 -20.28
CA THR A 451 66.39 2.42 -20.21
C THR A 451 65.92 3.71 -20.89
N ASP A 452 66.40 4.88 -20.45
CA ASP A 452 65.99 6.18 -21.05
C ASP A 452 66.21 6.22 -22.57
N ALA A 453 67.22 5.51 -23.06
CA ALA A 453 67.45 5.31 -24.50
C ALA A 453 66.25 4.64 -25.20
N ARG A 454 65.70 3.57 -24.61
CA ARG A 454 64.55 2.85 -25.18
C ARG A 454 63.26 3.66 -25.07
N ARG A 455 63.11 4.47 -24.01
CA ARG A 455 62.02 5.45 -23.90
C ARG A 455 62.06 6.45 -25.06
N ILE A 456 63.24 7.00 -25.37
CA ILE A 456 63.41 7.95 -26.47
C ILE A 456 63.12 7.28 -27.81
N GLU A 457 63.59 6.06 -28.01
CA GLU A 457 63.37 5.28 -29.23
C GLU A 457 61.88 4.98 -29.46
N LEU A 458 61.16 4.54 -28.42
CA LEU A 458 59.72 4.33 -28.47
C LEU A 458 58.96 5.64 -28.70
N LYS A 459 59.42 6.74 -28.09
CA LYS A 459 58.83 8.07 -28.31
C LYS A 459 59.03 8.52 -29.75
N GLN A 460 60.20 8.29 -30.34
CA GLN A 460 60.44 8.51 -31.77
C GLN A 460 59.53 7.66 -32.65
N GLN A 461 59.33 6.38 -32.33
CA GLN A 461 58.40 5.52 -33.08
C GLN A 461 56.96 6.03 -33.02
N VAL A 462 56.51 6.50 -31.86
CA VAL A 462 55.19 7.10 -31.69
C VAL A 462 55.09 8.42 -32.45
N ASP A 463 56.09 9.30 -32.34
CA ASP A 463 56.11 10.60 -33.03
C ASP A 463 56.13 10.42 -34.56
N ASP A 464 56.91 9.45 -35.07
CA ASP A 464 56.94 9.12 -36.49
C ASP A 464 55.64 8.47 -36.98
N TYR A 465 54.95 7.73 -36.12
CA TYR A 465 53.62 7.18 -36.42
C TYR A 465 52.56 8.28 -36.46
N VAL A 466 52.58 9.19 -35.48
CA VAL A 466 51.68 10.36 -35.40
C VAL A 466 51.90 11.32 -36.57
N ARG A 467 53.15 11.56 -36.99
CA ARG A 467 53.44 12.34 -38.21
C ARG A 467 52.89 11.69 -39.47
N ARG A 468 52.94 10.35 -39.56
CA ARG A 468 52.39 9.59 -40.69
C ARG A 468 50.86 9.51 -40.69
N HIS A 469 50.22 9.71 -39.53
CA HIS A 469 48.77 9.61 -39.34
C HIS A 469 48.23 10.85 -38.63
N SER A 470 48.54 12.04 -39.13
CA SER A 470 48.00 13.29 -38.60
C SER A 470 46.52 13.41 -38.99
N GLY A 471 45.63 12.91 -38.14
CA GLY A 471 44.19 13.23 -38.23
C GLY A 471 43.96 14.72 -37.94
N SER A 472 42.79 15.23 -38.36
CA SER A 472 42.36 16.61 -38.08
C SER A 472 42.60 16.95 -36.60
N PRO A 473 43.36 18.02 -36.27
CA PRO A 473 43.66 18.35 -34.89
C PRO A 473 42.36 18.66 -34.16
N MET A 474 41.95 17.78 -33.25
CA MET A 474 40.88 18.08 -32.30
C MET A 474 41.40 19.20 -31.38
N PRO A 475 40.70 20.32 -31.23
CA PRO A 475 41.14 21.40 -30.35
C PRO A 475 41.36 20.88 -28.93
N ASP A 476 42.47 21.27 -28.29
CA ASP A 476 42.86 20.80 -26.94
C ASP A 476 41.75 21.01 -25.90
N VAL A 477 40.97 22.09 -26.06
CA VAL A 477 39.80 22.39 -25.23
C VAL A 477 38.74 21.28 -25.32
N VAL A 478 38.41 20.82 -26.54
CA VAL A 478 37.42 19.76 -26.78
C VAL A 478 37.92 18.41 -26.26
N SER A 479 39.22 18.15 -26.36
CA SER A 479 39.83 16.93 -25.81
C SER A 479 39.73 16.88 -24.29
N ARG A 480 40.00 18.00 -23.61
CA ARG A 480 39.88 18.10 -22.15
C ARG A 480 38.45 17.99 -21.68
N GLU A 481 37.50 18.60 -22.39
CA GLU A 481 36.07 18.46 -22.09
C GLU A 481 35.59 17.02 -22.24
N LEU A 482 35.97 16.34 -23.32
CA LEU A 482 35.65 14.91 -23.51
C LEU A 482 36.25 14.04 -22.42
N HIS A 483 37.48 14.34 -21.98
CA HIS A 483 38.10 13.62 -20.87
C HIS A 483 37.36 13.84 -19.55
N ALA A 484 36.97 15.09 -19.25
CA ALA A 484 36.18 15.42 -18.07
C ALA A 484 34.81 14.71 -18.09
N GLN A 485 34.10 14.74 -19.22
CA GLN A 485 32.83 14.03 -19.38
C GLN A 485 32.99 12.51 -19.24
N ALA A 486 34.07 11.94 -19.76
CA ALA A 486 34.34 10.51 -19.59
C ALA A 486 34.61 10.15 -18.12
N GLN A 487 35.35 10.98 -17.38
CA GLN A 487 35.59 10.79 -15.95
C GLN A 487 34.31 10.92 -15.12
N GLU A 488 33.45 11.90 -15.44
CA GLU A 488 32.17 12.11 -14.76
C GLU A 488 31.22 10.91 -14.97
N ARG A 489 31.12 10.40 -16.20
CA ARG A 489 30.35 9.19 -16.51
C ARG A 489 30.87 7.96 -15.77
N LEU A 490 32.20 7.84 -15.65
CA LEU A 490 32.83 6.75 -14.90
C LEU A 490 32.50 6.83 -13.40
N GLN A 491 32.52 8.03 -12.83
CA GLN A 491 32.16 8.25 -11.42
C GLN A 491 30.68 7.91 -11.17
N HIS A 492 29.77 8.36 -12.04
CA HIS A 492 28.36 8.00 -11.96
C HIS A 492 28.14 6.48 -12.00
N TYR A 493 28.86 5.78 -12.88
CA TYR A 493 28.80 4.31 -12.94
C TYR A 493 29.25 3.66 -11.63
N PHE A 494 30.35 4.12 -11.03
CA PHE A 494 30.82 3.58 -9.76
C PHE A 494 29.86 3.87 -8.60
N MET A 495 29.22 5.05 -8.58
CA MET A 495 28.20 5.39 -7.58
C MET A 495 26.97 4.48 -7.69
N GLY A 496 26.48 4.24 -8.91
CA GLY A 496 25.36 3.33 -9.16
C GLY A 496 25.67 1.89 -8.76
N ARG A 497 26.87 1.40 -9.11
CA ARG A 497 27.33 0.05 -8.78
C ARG A 497 27.39 -0.20 -7.27
N ALA A 498 27.83 0.78 -6.48
CA ALA A 498 27.87 0.64 -5.02
C ALA A 498 26.47 0.46 -4.40
N LEU A 499 25.45 1.11 -4.96
CA LEU A 499 24.06 0.95 -4.53
C LEU A 499 23.51 -0.43 -4.94
N GLU A 500 23.79 -0.87 -6.17
CA GLU A 500 23.41 -2.20 -6.66
C GLU A 500 24.07 -3.32 -5.83
N GLU A 501 25.35 -3.19 -5.49
CA GLU A 501 26.07 -4.17 -4.65
C GLU A 501 25.47 -4.25 -3.24
N ARG A 502 25.06 -3.12 -2.64
CA ARG A 502 24.37 -3.12 -1.34
C ARG A 502 22.97 -3.76 -1.41
N ALA A 503 22.21 -3.47 -2.45
CA ALA A 503 20.90 -4.08 -2.66
C ALA A 503 21.00 -5.59 -2.88
N GLN A 504 22.03 -6.03 -3.62
CA GLN A 504 22.33 -7.44 -3.85
C GLN A 504 22.75 -8.15 -2.54
N GLN A 505 23.62 -7.53 -1.74
CA GLN A 505 24.01 -8.06 -0.42
C GLN A 505 22.81 -8.17 0.52
N HIS A 506 21.90 -7.19 0.53
CA HIS A 506 20.68 -7.24 1.34
C HIS A 506 19.76 -8.39 0.89
N ARG A 507 19.62 -8.59 -0.42
CA ARG A 507 18.84 -9.70 -0.98
C ARG A 507 19.45 -11.06 -0.61
N GLU A 508 20.77 -11.20 -0.68
CA GLU A 508 21.48 -12.41 -0.29
C GLU A 508 21.34 -12.71 1.21
N ALA A 509 21.40 -11.68 2.06
CA ALA A 509 21.18 -11.80 3.50
C ALA A 509 19.75 -12.26 3.84
N LEU A 510 18.74 -11.67 3.19
CA LEU A 510 17.34 -12.10 3.32
C LEU A 510 17.13 -13.55 2.88
N MET A 511 17.74 -13.95 1.76
CA MET A 511 17.67 -15.34 1.28
C MET A 511 18.31 -16.32 2.28
N ALA A 512 19.43 -15.95 2.89
CA ALA A 512 20.07 -16.76 3.93
C ALA A 512 19.20 -16.85 5.20
N GLN A 513 18.56 -15.76 5.60
CA GLN A 513 17.62 -15.74 6.74
C GLN A 513 16.39 -16.62 6.47
N ILE A 514 15.82 -16.56 5.27
CA ILE A 514 14.70 -17.42 4.88
C ILE A 514 15.14 -18.90 4.84
N SER A 515 16.33 -19.19 4.33
CA SER A 515 16.84 -20.57 4.31
C SER A 515 17.01 -21.13 5.73
N THR A 516 17.53 -20.32 6.65
CA THR A 516 17.71 -20.73 8.05
C THR A 516 16.40 -20.89 8.80
N THR A 517 15.41 -20.01 8.59
CA THR A 517 14.08 -20.18 9.19
C THR A 517 13.35 -21.40 8.63
N VAL A 518 13.48 -21.69 7.33
CA VAL A 518 12.96 -22.92 6.72
C VAL A 518 13.62 -24.15 7.33
N GLU A 519 14.95 -24.16 7.50
CA GLU A 519 15.67 -25.27 8.15
C GLU A 519 15.23 -25.47 9.60
N GLN A 520 15.04 -24.39 10.37
CA GLN A 520 14.53 -24.45 11.74
C GLN A 520 13.10 -24.99 11.81
N LEU A 521 12.21 -24.53 10.92
CA LEU A 521 10.85 -25.05 10.83
C LEU A 521 10.85 -26.53 10.44
N MET A 522 11.72 -26.95 9.51
CA MET A 522 11.87 -28.36 9.17
C MET A 522 12.36 -29.17 10.39
N MET A 523 13.34 -28.68 11.15
CA MET A 523 13.81 -29.35 12.38
C MET A 523 12.69 -29.50 13.43
N VAL A 524 11.87 -28.47 13.65
CA VAL A 524 10.71 -28.53 14.56
C VAL A 524 9.67 -29.54 14.08
N PHE A 525 9.39 -29.57 12.77
CA PHE A 525 8.50 -30.55 12.17
C PHE A 525 9.03 -31.99 12.27
N TRP A 526 10.35 -32.20 12.20
CA TRP A 526 10.96 -33.50 12.43
C TRP A 526 10.83 -33.93 13.90
N HIS A 527 11.00 -33.00 14.85
CA HIS A 527 10.86 -33.30 16.28
C HIS A 527 9.43 -33.66 16.69
N PHE A 528 8.42 -32.98 16.14
CA PHE A 528 7.00 -33.30 16.36
C PHE A 528 6.53 -34.60 15.71
N ARG A 529 7.34 -35.20 14.84
CA ARG A 529 7.02 -36.47 14.17
C ARG A 529 7.65 -37.69 14.85
N GLU A 530 8.59 -37.47 15.77
CA GLU A 530 9.26 -38.51 16.56
C GLU A 530 8.71 -38.63 17.99
N THR A 531 7.88 -37.69 18.44
CA THR A 531 6.99 -37.80 19.61
C THR A 531 5.61 -38.27 19.19
#